data_AF-A0A7R9YM44-F1
#
_entry.id   AF-A0A7R9YM44-F1
#
_cell.length_a   1.000
_cell.length_b   1.000
_cell.length_c   1.000
_cell.angle_alpha   90.00
_cell.angle_beta   90.00
_cell.angle_gamma   90.00
#
_symmetry.space_group_name_H-M   'P 1'
#
loop_
_entity.id
_entity.type
_entity.pdbx_description
1 polymer ?
#
loop_
_entity_poly.entity_id
_entity_poly.type
_entity_poly.pdbx_seq_one_letter_code
_entity_poly.pdbx_strand_id
1 'polypeptide(L)'
;LVAAAVGMLIFGPAMAANLLDIMKFSFSFDPNASWDTKVALGYLEISFVESMWSLLPLFLLLLVAAFFGPIGLGGWNFSTKAIAPKGSRLNPLSGLKRMFSMNALVELLKGWGKVLIVGSVAVLVLVGLKDD
;
A
#
# COMPACT_ATOMS: atom_id res chain seq x y z
N LEU A 1 -1.31 -7.44 1.85
CA LEU A 1 -1.21 -7.15 3.31
C LEU A 1 -0.08 -7.96 3.94
N VAL A 2 -0.10 -9.30 3.90
CA VAL A 2 0.97 -10.13 4.50
C VAL A 2 2.36 -9.77 3.97
N ALA A 3 2.55 -9.69 2.66
CA ALA A 3 3.84 -9.29 2.07
C ALA A 3 4.27 -7.87 2.48
N ALA A 4 3.33 -6.95 2.70
CA ALA A 4 3.64 -5.61 3.18
C ALA A 4 4.11 -5.62 4.64
N ALA A 5 3.45 -6.40 5.51
CA ALA A 5 3.85 -6.56 6.91
C ALA A 5 5.23 -7.19 7.01
N VAL A 6 5.48 -8.28 6.28
CA VAL A 6 6.80 -8.93 6.24
C VAL A 6 7.86 -8.00 5.63
N GLY A 7 7.53 -7.31 4.54
CA GLY A 7 8.41 -6.32 3.92
C GLY A 7 8.79 -5.19 4.87
N MET A 8 7.83 -4.68 5.66
CA MET A 8 8.09 -3.67 6.68
C MET A 8 8.95 -4.21 7.83
N LEU A 9 8.81 -5.48 8.22
CA LEU A 9 9.68 -6.09 9.23
C LEU A 9 11.13 -6.23 8.73
N ILE A 10 11.32 -6.56 7.45
CA ILE A 10 12.66 -6.78 6.87
C ILE A 10 13.33 -5.44 6.53
N PHE A 11 12.62 -4.55 5.82
CA PHE A 11 13.18 -3.31 5.27
C PHE A 11 12.96 -2.08 6.18
N GLY A 12 12.00 -2.13 7.09
CA GLY A 12 11.62 -1.01 7.96
C GLY A 12 12.77 -0.39 8.74
N PRO A 13 13.67 -1.18 9.39
CA PRO A 13 14.81 -0.61 10.11
C PRO A 13 15.75 0.21 9.22
N ALA A 14 16.09 -0.29 8.03
CA ALA A 14 16.94 0.43 7.08
C ALA A 14 16.24 1.68 6.53
N MET A 15 14.95 1.58 6.21
CA MET A 15 14.15 2.72 5.76
C MET A 15 14.05 3.82 6.83
N ALA A 16 13.89 3.43 8.10
CA ALA A 16 13.85 4.38 9.21
C ALA A 16 15.21 5.07 9.42
N ALA A 17 16.32 4.34 9.27
CA ALA A 17 17.67 4.90 9.33
C ALA A 17 17.90 5.92 8.20
N ASN A 18 17.57 5.56 6.96
CA ASN A 18 17.69 6.47 5.80
C ASN A 18 16.81 7.72 5.99
N LEU A 19 15.59 7.56 6.50
CA LEU A 19 14.71 8.69 6.78
C LEU A 19 15.32 9.63 7.84
N LEU A 20 15.92 9.08 8.90
CA LEU A 20 16.62 9.86 9.91
C LEU A 20 17.79 10.64 9.32
N ASP A 21 18.55 10.04 8.40
CA ASP A 21 19.69 10.70 7.77
C ASP A 21 19.26 11.79 6.79
N ILE A 22 18.19 11.56 6.03
CA ILE A 22 17.56 12.59 5.19
C ILE A 22 17.04 13.76 6.04
N MET A 23 16.43 13.48 7.20
CA MET A 23 15.98 14.55 8.11
C MET A 23 17.16 15.33 8.69
N LYS A 24 18.23 14.67 9.13
CA LYS A 24 19.44 15.34 9.60
C LYS A 24 20.06 16.22 8.51
N PHE A 25 20.14 15.70 7.28
CA PHE A 25 20.64 16.43 6.12
C PHE A 25 19.76 17.65 5.80
N SER A 26 18.45 17.44 5.69
CA SER A 26 17.48 18.49 5.32
C SER A 26 17.32 19.58 6.38
N PHE A 27 17.51 19.24 7.66
CA PHE A 27 17.41 20.19 8.77
C PHE A 27 18.77 20.70 9.26
N SER A 28 19.86 20.28 8.65
CA SER A 28 21.16 20.92 8.87
C SER A 28 21.15 22.34 8.28
N PHE A 29 21.59 23.32 9.06
CA PHE A 29 21.59 24.71 8.59
C PHE A 29 22.81 25.00 7.72
N ASP A 30 22.59 25.17 6.42
CA ASP A 30 23.57 25.69 5.47
C ASP A 30 23.19 27.13 5.07
N PRO A 31 23.99 28.14 5.46
CA PRO A 31 23.76 29.52 5.04
C PRO A 31 23.61 29.66 3.53
N ASN A 32 24.35 28.91 2.72
CA ASN A 32 24.30 29.02 1.26
C ASN A 32 22.96 28.56 0.69
N ALA A 33 22.34 27.55 1.29
CA ALA A 33 21.02 27.07 0.91
C ALA A 33 19.90 28.06 1.25
N SER A 34 20.12 28.98 2.20
CA SER A 34 19.14 30.00 2.58
C SER A 34 19.08 31.18 1.60
N TRP A 35 20.19 31.48 0.92
CA TRP A 35 20.32 32.63 0.03
C TRP A 35 20.30 32.27 -1.46
N ASP A 36 20.59 31.01 -1.82
CA ASP A 36 20.58 30.53 -3.21
C ASP A 36 19.57 29.40 -3.39
N THR A 37 18.49 29.69 -4.14
CA THR A 37 17.45 28.73 -4.50
C THR A 37 17.99 27.51 -5.25
N LYS A 38 19.06 27.64 -6.05
CA LYS A 38 19.65 26.50 -6.78
C LYS A 38 20.29 25.51 -5.82
N VAL A 39 20.95 26.03 -4.78
CA VAL A 39 21.53 25.19 -3.73
C VAL A 39 20.39 24.47 -2.99
N ALA A 40 19.35 25.19 -2.57
CA ALA A 40 18.18 24.58 -1.93
C ALA A 40 17.50 23.48 -2.77
N LEU A 41 17.37 23.69 -4.09
CA LEU A 41 16.85 22.68 -5.01
C LEU A 41 17.75 21.44 -5.11
N GLY A 42 19.08 21.61 -5.05
CA GLY A 42 20.03 20.50 -5.00
C GLY A 42 19.87 19.63 -3.74
N TYR A 43 19.65 20.26 -2.58
CA TYR A 43 19.35 19.53 -1.33
C TYR A 43 18.04 18.72 -1.44
N LEU A 44 17.02 19.30 -2.08
CA LEU A 44 15.75 18.62 -2.33
C LEU A 44 15.93 17.43 -3.30
N GLU A 45 16.69 17.60 -4.37
CA GLU A 45 16.97 16.54 -5.35
C GLU A 45 17.65 15.33 -4.68
N ILE A 46 18.71 15.57 -3.91
CA ILE A 46 19.44 14.52 -3.19
C ILE A 46 18.50 13.78 -2.24
N SER A 47 17.74 14.53 -1.42
CA SER A 47 16.80 13.95 -0.46
C SER A 47 15.68 13.16 -1.14
N PHE A 48 15.20 13.62 -2.28
CA PHE A 48 14.17 12.95 -3.07
C PHE A 48 14.69 11.63 -3.66
N VAL A 49 15.87 11.66 -4.27
CA VAL A 49 16.50 10.47 -4.88
C VAL A 49 16.78 9.41 -3.80
N GLU A 50 17.33 9.82 -2.66
CA GLU A 50 17.62 8.91 -1.54
C GLU A 50 16.32 8.29 -0.97
N SER A 51 15.26 9.09 -0.83
CA SER A 51 13.94 8.59 -0.41
C SER A 51 13.37 7.56 -1.38
N MET A 52 13.51 7.80 -2.69
CA MET A 52 13.06 6.86 -3.73
C MET A 52 13.83 5.55 -3.68
N TRP A 53 15.16 5.60 -3.56
CA TRP A 53 15.98 4.40 -3.41
C TRP A 53 15.64 3.61 -2.16
N SER A 54 15.38 4.30 -1.05
CA SER A 54 15.00 3.66 0.20
C SER A 54 13.64 2.95 0.11
N LEU A 55 12.68 3.46 -0.67
CA LEU A 55 11.35 2.86 -0.83
C LEU A 55 11.32 1.74 -1.88
N LEU A 56 12.23 1.77 -2.84
CA LEU A 56 12.30 0.83 -3.96
C LEU A 56 12.22 -0.65 -3.55
N PRO A 57 12.97 -1.18 -2.57
CA PRO A 57 12.91 -2.60 -2.21
C PRO A 57 11.52 -3.03 -1.72
N LEU A 58 10.86 -2.18 -0.92
CA LEU A 58 9.50 -2.44 -0.46
C LEU A 58 8.51 -2.43 -1.64
N PHE A 59 8.61 -1.46 -2.54
CA PHE A 59 7.74 -1.37 -3.71
C PHE A 59 7.93 -2.55 -4.67
N LEU A 60 9.16 -3.01 -4.90
CA LEU A 60 9.42 -4.19 -5.70
C LEU A 60 8.80 -5.44 -5.09
N LEU A 61 8.92 -5.63 -3.77
CA LEU A 61 8.27 -6.74 -3.06
C LEU A 61 6.74 -6.68 -3.22
N LEU A 62 6.15 -5.50 -3.03
CA LEU A 62 4.70 -5.29 -3.17
C LEU A 62 4.23 -5.50 -4.60
N LEU A 63 5.01 -5.07 -5.59
CA LEU A 63 4.73 -5.28 -7.01
C LEU A 63 4.66 -6.78 -7.32
N VAL A 64 5.69 -7.53 -6.92
CA VAL A 64 5.73 -8.99 -7.05
C VAL A 64 4.49 -9.61 -6.39
N ALA A 65 4.20 -9.25 -5.14
CA ALA A 65 3.02 -9.78 -4.44
C ALA A 65 1.69 -9.44 -5.15
N ALA A 66 1.58 -8.24 -5.76
CA ALA A 66 0.38 -7.80 -6.48
C ALA A 66 0.18 -8.56 -7.80
N PHE A 67 1.25 -8.94 -8.48
CA PHE A 67 1.16 -9.79 -9.68
C PHE A 67 0.86 -11.25 -9.31
N PHE A 68 1.65 -11.83 -8.42
CA PHE A 68 1.55 -13.27 -8.12
C PHE A 68 0.33 -13.64 -7.27
N GLY A 69 -0.20 -12.72 -6.45
CA GLY A 69 -1.37 -12.98 -5.61
C GLY A 69 -2.60 -13.42 -6.42
N PRO A 70 -3.09 -12.61 -7.38
CA PRO A 70 -4.21 -13.00 -8.24
C PRO A 70 -3.92 -14.20 -9.14
N ILE A 71 -2.69 -14.29 -9.68
CA ILE A 71 -2.27 -15.41 -10.55
C ILE A 71 -2.34 -16.74 -9.79
N GLY A 72 -1.96 -16.77 -8.52
CA GLY A 72 -2.02 -17.98 -7.69
C GLY A 72 -3.44 -18.48 -7.43
N LEU A 73 -4.47 -17.61 -7.49
CA LEU A 73 -5.85 -17.98 -7.24
C LEU A 73 -6.62 -18.40 -8.51
N GLY A 74 -6.31 -17.79 -9.67
CA GLY A 74 -7.10 -17.94 -10.89
C GLY A 74 -6.31 -18.16 -12.18
N GLY A 75 -4.98 -18.25 -12.10
CA GLY A 75 -4.08 -18.38 -13.26
C GLY A 75 -3.94 -17.09 -14.07
N TRP A 76 -3.11 -17.15 -15.11
CA TRP A 76 -2.92 -16.04 -16.06
C TRP A 76 -3.97 -16.12 -17.18
N ASN A 77 -5.02 -15.31 -17.11
CA ASN A 77 -6.10 -15.29 -18.12
C ASN A 77 -6.05 -14.02 -18.97
N PHE A 78 -5.25 -14.05 -20.05
CA PHE A 78 -5.15 -12.94 -20.99
C PHE A 78 -6.28 -12.99 -22.02
N SER A 79 -7.22 -12.04 -21.95
CA SER A 79 -8.37 -11.97 -22.86
C SER A 79 -8.55 -10.57 -23.43
N THR A 80 -8.33 -10.41 -24.74
CA THR A 80 -8.61 -9.16 -25.47
C THR A 80 -10.09 -8.78 -25.39
N LYS A 81 -10.98 -9.77 -25.32
CA LYS A 81 -12.43 -9.57 -25.10
C LYS A 81 -12.78 -9.05 -23.69
N ALA A 82 -11.91 -9.22 -22.70
CA ALA A 82 -12.14 -8.69 -21.35
C ALA A 82 -11.84 -7.18 -21.25
N ILE A 83 -10.93 -6.70 -22.09
CA ILE A 83 -10.49 -5.29 -22.19
C ILE A 83 -11.50 -4.45 -23.00
N ALA A 84 -12.20 -5.06 -23.97
CA ALA A 84 -13.21 -4.35 -24.76
C ALA A 84 -14.34 -3.75 -23.88
N PRO A 85 -14.77 -2.50 -24.13
CA PRO A 85 -15.89 -1.90 -23.42
C PRO A 85 -17.18 -2.68 -23.74
N LYS A 86 -17.84 -3.21 -22.70
CA LYS A 86 -19.10 -3.94 -22.83
C LYS A 86 -20.23 -3.08 -22.26
N GLY A 87 -21.14 -2.61 -23.11
CA GLY A 87 -22.30 -1.80 -22.68
C GLY A 87 -23.19 -2.50 -21.65
N SER A 88 -23.20 -3.83 -21.62
CA SER A 88 -23.89 -4.62 -20.59
C SER A 88 -23.37 -4.40 -19.17
N ARG A 89 -22.11 -3.96 -19.00
CA ARG A 89 -21.54 -3.59 -17.69
C ARG A 89 -22.07 -2.26 -17.16
N LEU A 90 -22.62 -1.40 -18.03
CA LEU A 90 -23.15 -0.08 -17.69
C LEU A 90 -24.68 -0.05 -17.50
N ASN A 91 -25.37 -1.17 -17.70
CA ASN A 91 -26.83 -1.21 -17.59
C ASN A 91 -27.29 -1.01 -16.13
N PRO A 92 -28.08 0.04 -15.81
CA PRO A 92 -28.51 0.33 -14.43
C PRO A 92 -29.39 -0.75 -13.82
N LEU A 93 -30.25 -1.39 -14.62
CA LEU A 93 -31.20 -2.40 -14.16
C LEU A 93 -30.49 -3.70 -13.74
N SER A 94 -29.49 -4.12 -14.52
CA SER A 94 -28.65 -5.27 -14.14
C SER A 94 -27.74 -4.93 -12.95
N GLY A 95 -27.30 -3.68 -12.82
CA GLY A 95 -26.60 -3.16 -11.65
C GLY A 95 -27.44 -3.29 -10.36
N LEU A 96 -28.68 -2.79 -10.39
CA LEU A 96 -29.63 -2.92 -9.27
C LEU A 96 -29.87 -4.38 -8.87
N LYS A 97 -30.07 -5.26 -9.84
CA LYS A 97 -30.21 -6.71 -9.56
C LYS A 97 -28.97 -7.29 -8.88
N ARG A 98 -27.76 -6.84 -9.24
CA ARG A 98 -26.50 -7.30 -8.62
C ARG A 98 -26.38 -6.79 -7.19
N MET A 99 -26.78 -5.54 -6.93
CA MET A 99 -26.76 -4.91 -5.60
C MET A 99 -27.76 -5.57 -4.63
N PHE A 100 -28.94 -5.97 -5.10
CA PHE A 100 -29.96 -6.66 -4.29
C PHE A 100 -30.03 -8.15 -4.64
N SER A 101 -28.88 -8.83 -4.56
CA SER A 101 -28.76 -10.27 -4.83
C SER A 101 -28.37 -11.07 -3.58
N MET A 102 -28.57 -12.40 -3.63
CA MET A 102 -28.05 -13.30 -2.59
C MET A 102 -26.52 -13.16 -2.42
N ASN A 103 -25.80 -12.87 -3.51
CA ASN A 103 -24.38 -12.61 -3.46
C ASN A 103 -24.05 -11.37 -2.62
N ALA A 104 -24.86 -10.30 -2.72
CA ALA A 104 -24.68 -9.10 -1.92
C ALA A 104 -24.92 -9.38 -0.43
N LEU A 105 -25.91 -10.22 -0.08
CA LEU A 105 -26.11 -10.66 1.31
C LEU A 105 -24.90 -11.44 1.84
N VAL A 106 -24.35 -12.37 1.05
CA VAL A 106 -23.16 -13.14 1.42
C VAL A 106 -21.93 -12.23 1.54
N GLU A 107 -21.78 -11.23 0.66
CA GLU A 107 -20.72 -10.23 0.76
C GLU A 107 -20.84 -9.36 2.00
N LEU A 108 -22.06 -8.96 2.38
CA LEU A 108 -22.33 -8.23 3.62
C LEU A 108 -21.90 -9.05 4.85
N LEU A 109 -22.29 -10.33 4.91
CA LEU A 109 -21.90 -11.23 6.00
C LEU A 109 -20.39 -11.42 6.08
N LYS A 110 -19.72 -11.63 4.93
CA LYS A 110 -18.24 -11.67 4.87
C LYS A 110 -17.62 -10.34 5.32
N GLY A 111 -18.27 -9.21 5.03
CA GLY A 111 -17.85 -7.88 5.47
C GLY A 111 -17.85 -7.76 6.98
N TRP A 112 -18.97 -8.09 7.63
CA TRP A 112 -19.06 -8.16 9.09
C TRP A 112 -18.03 -9.11 9.69
N GLY A 113 -17.84 -10.29 9.09
CA GLY A 113 -16.81 -11.23 9.50
C GLY A 113 -15.40 -10.62 9.47
N LYS A 114 -15.03 -9.92 8.39
CA LYS A 114 -13.72 -9.24 8.30
C LYS A 114 -13.53 -8.19 9.39
N VAL A 115 -14.56 -7.39 9.67
CA VAL A 115 -14.50 -6.34 10.71
C VAL A 115 -14.33 -6.97 12.09
N LEU A 116 -15.13 -8.00 12.41
CA LEU A 116 -15.04 -8.68 13.70
C LEU A 116 -13.67 -9.35 13.90
N ILE A 117 -13.12 -9.99 12.87
CA ILE A 117 -11.78 -10.61 12.94
C ILE A 117 -10.71 -9.55 13.18
N VAL A 118 -10.67 -8.48 12.39
CA VAL A 118 -9.65 -7.43 12.55
C VAL A 118 -9.79 -6.72 13.89
N GLY A 119 -11.01 -6.37 14.28
CA GLY A 119 -11.29 -5.68 15.55
C GLY A 119 -10.94 -6.53 16.77
N SER A 120 -11.34 -7.80 16.79
CA SER A 120 -11.04 -8.71 17.91
C SER A 120 -9.53 -8.95 18.05
N VAL A 121 -8.83 -9.24 16.97
CA VAL A 121 -7.36 -9.44 16.99
C VAL A 121 -6.65 -8.17 17.44
N ALA A 122 -7.06 -6.99 16.95
CA ALA A 122 -6.47 -5.72 17.38
C ALA A 122 -6.66 -5.48 18.89
N VAL A 123 -7.86 -5.71 19.43
CA VAL A 123 -8.12 -5.58 20.88
C VAL A 123 -7.29 -6.58 21.69
N LEU A 124 -7.22 -7.84 21.26
CA LEU A 124 -6.42 -8.86 21.94
C LEU A 124 -4.94 -8.48 22.01
N VAL A 125 -4.36 -8.01 20.91
CA VAL A 125 -2.96 -7.56 20.86
C VAL A 125 -2.74 -6.34 21.76
N LEU A 126 -3.63 -5.35 21.71
CA LEU A 126 -3.51 -4.15 22.54
C LEU A 126 -3.61 -4.43 24.04
N VAL A 127 -4.51 -5.32 24.45
CA VAL A 127 -4.63 -5.72 25.85
C VAL A 127 -3.41 -6.53 26.28
N GLY A 128 -2.93 -7.46 25.46
CA GLY A 128 -1.72 -8.24 25.78
C GLY A 128 -0.48 -7.36 25.95
N LEU A 129 -0.29 -6.35 25.09
CA LEU A 129 0.83 -5.41 25.17
C LEU A 129 0.72 -4.40 26.33
N LYS A 130 -0.47 -4.24 26.92
CA LYS A 130 -0.64 -3.37 28.09
C LYS A 130 -0.08 -4.00 29.36
N ASP A 131 -0.03 -5.32 29.41
CA ASP A 131 0.38 -6.09 30.59
C ASP A 131 1.90 -6.40 30.59
N ASP A 132 2.63 -6.06 29.50
CA ASP A 132 4.10 -6.06 29.37
C ASP A 132 4.71 -4.66 29.64
#